data_AF-G0WHG8-F1
#
_entry.id   AF-G0WHG8-F1
#
_cell.length_a   1.000
_cell.length_b   1.000
_cell.length_c   1.000
_cell.angle_alpha   90.00
_cell.angle_beta   90.00
_cell.angle_gamma   90.00
#
_symmetry.space_group_name_H-M   'P 1'
#
loop_
_entity.id
_entity.type
_entity.pdbx_description
1 polymer ?
#
loop_
_entity_poly.entity_id
_entity_poly.type
_entity_poly.pdbx_seq_one_letter_code
_entity_poly.pdbx_strand_id
1 'polypeptide(L)'
;MKICLLLALTSLTAPLVGAVTISKDTELPSSGSYSDSYNINEDATLAIADGTTVTGGTSASLSSNLDVDGNLCIGAESVTVTSSTITNNGNLVIYNGDSMTDGGTNFAVQSLTNNGYLAIQNGLLSVGGTTTAEKFSFSNSFLNTGIMKFTSYLVDTSLSAGSGLVNEGTIMFDGGNVTFNSPMTGGGCLAFSGISLFWVDLSSQTLDQTLYITPSAQQVIIFVGGTKMITVRGLTMGNAIYFLDPGQASVSLSYNTTTGIATVNSTYSTGTSVIRKADIGLGFDESLFSVQSQLSTPGGWATQLFYTGTSPTDAPSNCDITTGLAFDTCINDLKFPSSSSIMPSSSSSSVVPPHPQHHHVYPHRFYILLLLRKQPKAIVIVL
;
A
#
# COMPACT_ATOMS: atom_id res chain seq x y z
N MET A 1 -15.08 -59.23 36.10
CA MET A 1 -15.87 -58.94 34.88
C MET A 1 -16.59 -57.62 35.09
N LYS A 2 -16.52 -56.70 34.10
CA LYS A 2 -17.10 -55.34 34.06
C LYS A 2 -16.41 -54.26 34.89
N ILE A 3 -15.66 -53.40 34.21
CA ILE A 3 -15.77 -51.92 34.14
C ILE A 3 -14.66 -51.51 33.16
N CYS A 4 -15.02 -51.18 31.92
CA CYS A 4 -14.16 -50.48 30.95
C CYS A 4 -14.96 -50.30 29.65
N LEU A 5 -15.98 -49.42 29.64
CA LEU A 5 -16.51 -48.87 28.39
C LEU A 5 -17.46 -47.69 28.66
N LEU A 6 -16.96 -46.58 29.19
CA LEU A 6 -17.75 -45.32 29.19
C LEU A 6 -16.85 -44.10 29.37
N LEU A 7 -15.87 -43.89 28.47
CA LEU A 7 -15.06 -42.65 28.48
C LEU A 7 -14.35 -42.37 27.14
N ALA A 8 -14.94 -42.79 26.02
CA ALA A 8 -14.39 -42.52 24.70
C ALA A 8 -15.50 -42.23 23.69
N LEU A 9 -16.31 -41.20 23.92
CA LEU A 9 -17.17 -40.62 22.87
C LEU A 9 -17.58 -39.17 23.18
N THR A 10 -16.63 -38.34 23.60
CA THR A 10 -16.80 -36.88 23.69
C THR A 10 -15.61 -36.12 23.08
N SER A 11 -14.86 -36.78 22.20
CA SER A 11 -13.78 -36.14 21.43
C SER A 11 -14.24 -35.89 19.99
N LEU A 12 -14.25 -34.60 19.62
CA LEU A 12 -14.24 -34.07 18.25
C LEU A 12 -15.53 -34.24 17.45
N THR A 13 -16.54 -33.44 17.79
CA THR A 13 -17.32 -32.74 16.75
C THR A 13 -16.89 -31.28 16.75
N ALA A 14 -15.64 -31.01 16.39
CA ALA A 14 -15.34 -29.70 15.84
C ALA A 14 -16.06 -29.69 14.48
N PRO A 15 -17.01 -28.76 14.23
CA PRO A 15 -17.52 -28.61 12.89
C PRO A 15 -16.30 -28.36 11.99
N LEU A 16 -16.10 -29.25 11.02
CA LEU A 16 -15.31 -28.93 9.85
C LEU A 16 -16.07 -27.77 9.20
N VAL A 17 -15.82 -26.53 9.60
CA VAL A 17 -16.41 -25.36 8.98
C VAL A 17 -15.75 -25.30 7.60
N GLY A 18 -16.42 -25.91 6.62
CA GLY A 18 -16.01 -25.82 5.22
C GLY A 18 -16.02 -24.36 4.80
N ALA A 19 -15.09 -23.99 3.93
CA ALA A 19 -15.10 -22.66 3.34
C ALA A 19 -16.42 -22.45 2.58
N VAL A 20 -16.99 -21.25 2.69
CA VAL A 20 -18.12 -20.79 1.90
C VAL A 20 -17.61 -20.50 0.49
N THR A 21 -18.14 -21.22 -0.49
CA THR A 21 -17.82 -20.97 -1.91
C THR A 21 -18.75 -19.90 -2.46
N ILE A 22 -18.16 -18.80 -2.94
CA ILE A 22 -18.83 -17.74 -3.68
C ILE A 22 -18.69 -18.04 -5.16
N SER A 23 -19.71 -18.67 -5.73
CA SER A 23 -19.76 -19.03 -7.16
C SER A 23 -20.61 -18.08 -8.00
N LYS A 24 -21.19 -17.06 -7.37
CA LYS A 24 -22.02 -16.02 -7.97
C LYS A 24 -21.86 -14.74 -7.16
N ASP A 25 -22.12 -13.61 -7.80
CA ASP A 25 -22.05 -12.31 -7.15
C ASP A 25 -22.91 -12.27 -5.90
N THR A 26 -22.28 -11.89 -4.80
CA THR A 26 -22.84 -11.90 -3.45
C THR A 26 -22.49 -10.60 -2.76
N GLU A 27 -23.48 -9.98 -2.11
CA GLU A 27 -23.30 -8.76 -1.33
C GLU A 27 -23.61 -9.05 0.15
N LEU A 28 -22.72 -8.60 1.01
CA LEU A 28 -22.84 -8.60 2.47
C LEU A 28 -22.79 -7.15 2.97
N PRO A 29 -23.41 -6.84 4.12
CA PRO A 29 -23.42 -5.48 4.65
C PRO A 29 -22.02 -4.88 4.83
N SER A 30 -21.87 -3.57 4.65
CA SER A 30 -20.57 -2.89 4.88
C SER A 30 -20.04 -3.05 6.32
N SER A 31 -20.94 -3.30 7.28
CA SER A 31 -20.62 -3.40 8.70
C SER A 31 -20.90 -4.78 9.25
N GLY A 32 -19.86 -5.46 9.74
CA GLY A 32 -19.99 -6.82 10.26
C GLY A 32 -18.69 -7.51 10.64
N SER A 33 -18.82 -8.65 11.30
CA SER A 33 -17.73 -9.59 11.57
C SER A 33 -17.97 -10.88 10.79
N TYR A 34 -17.07 -11.17 9.86
CA TYR A 34 -17.15 -12.29 8.94
C TYR A 34 -16.10 -13.33 9.33
N SER A 35 -16.56 -14.42 9.96
CA SER A 35 -15.71 -15.48 10.50
C SER A 35 -15.66 -16.74 9.64
N ASP A 36 -16.38 -16.77 8.53
CA ASP A 36 -16.31 -17.88 7.59
C ASP A 36 -15.05 -17.79 6.74
N SER A 37 -14.50 -18.94 6.35
CA SER A 37 -13.50 -18.95 5.28
C SER A 37 -14.24 -18.76 3.95
N TYR A 38 -13.68 -17.97 3.03
CA TYR A 38 -14.28 -17.72 1.72
C TYR A 38 -13.38 -18.25 0.61
N ASN A 39 -13.97 -18.96 -0.34
CA ASN A 39 -13.38 -19.27 -1.64
C ASN A 39 -14.22 -18.57 -2.71
N ILE A 40 -13.64 -17.58 -3.40
CA ILE A 40 -14.31 -16.77 -4.40
C ILE A 40 -13.82 -17.19 -5.78
N ASN A 41 -14.70 -17.79 -6.58
CA ASN A 41 -14.38 -18.29 -7.92
C ASN A 41 -14.02 -17.14 -8.88
N GLU A 42 -13.24 -17.44 -9.93
CA GLU A 42 -12.75 -16.51 -10.96
C GLU A 42 -13.82 -15.56 -11.53
N ASP A 43 -15.04 -16.05 -11.78
CA ASP A 43 -16.13 -15.27 -12.37
C ASP A 43 -17.12 -14.68 -11.34
N ALA A 44 -16.77 -14.68 -10.05
CA ALA A 44 -17.66 -14.24 -8.98
C ALA A 44 -17.09 -13.08 -8.17
N THR A 45 -17.99 -12.25 -7.64
CA THR A 45 -17.66 -11.14 -6.75
C THR A 45 -18.29 -11.34 -5.37
N LEU A 46 -17.49 -11.22 -4.32
CA LEU A 46 -17.98 -10.98 -2.97
C LEU A 46 -17.79 -9.50 -2.63
N ALA A 47 -18.90 -8.78 -2.52
CA ALA A 47 -18.92 -7.40 -2.04
C ALA A 47 -19.30 -7.37 -0.55
N ILE A 48 -18.52 -6.67 0.26
CA ILE A 48 -18.82 -6.31 1.65
C ILE A 48 -18.93 -4.78 1.68
N ALA A 49 -20.09 -4.27 1.28
CA ALA A 49 -20.32 -2.85 1.05
C ALA A 49 -21.82 -2.55 1.06
N ASP A 50 -22.18 -1.27 1.20
CA ASP A 50 -23.56 -0.78 1.04
C ASP A 50 -23.60 0.20 -0.15
N GLY A 51 -23.23 -0.31 -1.34
CA GLY A 51 -23.01 0.49 -2.54
C GLY A 51 -21.57 1.04 -2.69
N THR A 52 -21.41 2.07 -3.54
CA THR A 52 -20.09 2.62 -3.93
C THR A 52 -19.53 3.66 -2.95
N THR A 53 -20.33 4.10 -1.98
CA THR A 53 -19.96 5.12 -1.01
C THR A 53 -19.79 4.52 0.38
N VAL A 54 -18.75 4.92 1.09
CA VAL A 54 -18.53 4.50 2.48
C VAL A 54 -19.22 5.49 3.43
N THR A 55 -20.05 4.97 4.33
CA THR A 55 -20.67 5.76 5.40
C THR A 55 -19.79 5.75 6.64
N GLY A 56 -19.67 6.88 7.33
CA GLY A 56 -18.95 6.97 8.61
C GLY A 56 -19.58 6.08 9.71
N GLY A 57 -18.74 5.52 10.56
CA GLY A 57 -19.03 4.55 11.60
C GLY A 57 -19.05 3.09 11.12
N THR A 58 -18.84 2.82 9.82
CA THR A 58 -18.89 1.46 9.28
C THR A 58 -17.60 0.68 9.57
N SER A 59 -17.74 -0.60 9.89
CA SER A 59 -16.57 -1.45 10.16
C SER A 59 -16.76 -2.89 9.69
N ALA A 60 -15.80 -3.39 8.92
CA ALA A 60 -15.76 -4.77 8.46
C ALA A 60 -14.57 -5.50 9.06
N SER A 61 -14.79 -6.73 9.53
CA SER A 61 -13.70 -7.60 9.96
C SER A 61 -13.78 -8.99 9.32
N LEU A 62 -12.64 -9.49 8.82
CA LEU A 62 -12.50 -10.84 8.29
C LEU A 62 -11.45 -11.59 9.10
N SER A 63 -11.79 -12.77 9.62
CA SER A 63 -10.93 -13.49 10.57
C SER A 63 -10.52 -14.90 10.15
N SER A 64 -11.08 -15.38 9.04
CA SER A 64 -10.84 -16.72 8.49
C SER A 64 -10.15 -16.66 7.14
N ASN A 65 -9.80 -17.83 6.59
CA ASN A 65 -9.00 -17.91 5.37
C ASN A 65 -9.74 -17.31 4.17
N LEU A 66 -8.98 -16.64 3.31
CA LEU A 66 -9.47 -16.05 2.07
C LEU A 66 -8.72 -16.67 0.89
N ASP A 67 -9.47 -17.22 -0.05
CA ASP A 67 -9.00 -17.70 -1.34
C ASP A 67 -9.77 -16.94 -2.43
N VAL A 68 -9.08 -16.08 -3.17
CA VAL A 68 -9.69 -15.06 -4.04
C VAL A 68 -9.18 -15.27 -5.45
N ASP A 69 -9.91 -16.02 -6.27
CA ASP A 69 -9.68 -16.13 -7.71
C ASP A 69 -10.46 -15.08 -8.50
N GLY A 70 -11.66 -14.70 -8.01
CA GLY A 70 -12.49 -13.63 -8.57
C GLY A 70 -12.26 -12.28 -7.90
N ASN A 71 -13.33 -11.62 -7.46
CA ASN A 71 -13.26 -10.29 -6.86
C ASN A 71 -13.73 -10.29 -5.39
N LEU A 72 -12.92 -9.76 -4.49
CA LEU A 72 -13.30 -9.41 -3.13
C LEU A 72 -13.23 -7.90 -2.96
N CYS A 73 -14.37 -7.26 -2.68
CA CYS A 73 -14.45 -5.81 -2.58
C CYS A 73 -15.09 -5.37 -1.28
N ILE A 74 -14.38 -4.55 -0.51
CA ILE A 74 -14.76 -4.17 0.85
C ILE A 74 -14.82 -2.66 0.94
N GLY A 75 -16.01 -2.12 1.20
CA GLY A 75 -16.26 -0.70 1.41
C GLY A 75 -16.69 -0.44 2.84
N ALA A 76 -15.77 -0.01 3.71
CA ALA A 76 -16.06 0.33 5.10
C ALA A 76 -15.01 1.31 5.64
N GLU A 77 -15.39 2.20 6.55
CA GLU A 77 -14.46 3.20 7.13
C GLU A 77 -13.28 2.51 7.82
N SER A 78 -13.55 1.44 8.57
CA SER A 78 -12.53 0.63 9.23
C SER A 78 -12.56 -0.82 8.74
N VAL A 79 -11.42 -1.32 8.28
CA VAL A 79 -11.28 -2.71 7.83
C VAL A 79 -10.19 -3.41 8.63
N THR A 80 -10.53 -4.54 9.22
CA THR A 80 -9.57 -5.39 9.95
C THR A 80 -9.55 -6.79 9.36
N VAL A 81 -8.37 -7.26 8.97
CA VAL A 81 -8.17 -8.60 8.43
C VAL A 81 -7.21 -9.37 9.33
N THR A 82 -7.73 -10.39 10.01
CA THR A 82 -6.98 -11.30 10.90
C THR A 82 -6.96 -12.75 10.40
N SER A 83 -7.25 -12.93 9.11
CA SER A 83 -7.19 -14.21 8.41
C SER A 83 -5.88 -14.97 8.67
N SER A 84 -5.95 -16.29 8.81
CA SER A 84 -4.71 -17.08 8.93
C SER A 84 -3.95 -17.05 7.60
N THR A 85 -4.64 -17.35 6.49
CA THR A 85 -4.05 -17.29 5.14
C THR A 85 -4.90 -16.47 4.19
N ILE A 86 -4.23 -15.68 3.35
CA ILE A 86 -4.83 -15.02 2.19
C ILE A 86 -4.08 -15.48 0.94
N THR A 87 -4.81 -16.08 0.01
CA THR A 87 -4.35 -16.35 -1.36
C THR A 87 -5.18 -15.49 -2.30
N ASN A 88 -4.54 -14.60 -3.04
CA ASN A 88 -5.20 -13.70 -3.98
C ASN A 88 -4.63 -13.90 -5.39
N ASN A 89 -5.39 -14.54 -6.27
CA ASN A 89 -5.10 -14.67 -7.69
C ASN A 89 -5.94 -13.70 -8.54
N GLY A 90 -7.05 -13.18 -8.00
CA GLY A 90 -7.94 -12.22 -8.65
C GLY A 90 -7.76 -10.79 -8.16
N ASN A 91 -8.85 -10.12 -7.80
CA ASN A 91 -8.86 -8.74 -7.28
C ASN A 91 -9.31 -8.70 -5.81
N LEU A 92 -8.49 -8.10 -4.95
CA LEU A 92 -8.86 -7.75 -3.58
C LEU A 92 -8.80 -6.23 -3.43
N VAL A 93 -9.95 -5.57 -3.30
CA VAL A 93 -10.03 -4.11 -3.25
C VAL A 93 -10.68 -3.68 -1.95
N ILE A 94 -9.97 -2.87 -1.16
CA ILE A 94 -10.47 -2.25 0.06
C ILE A 94 -10.56 -0.75 -0.16
N TYR A 95 -11.71 -0.17 0.15
CA TYR A 95 -11.97 1.27 0.09
C TYR A 95 -12.50 1.77 1.42
N ASN A 96 -11.81 2.76 2.00
CA ASN A 96 -12.17 3.34 3.31
C ASN A 96 -12.95 4.66 3.20
N GLY A 97 -13.35 5.08 2.00
CA GLY A 97 -14.03 6.36 1.77
C GLY A 97 -13.08 7.53 1.58
N ASP A 98 -13.63 8.63 1.08
CA ASP A 98 -12.94 9.91 0.92
C ASP A 98 -13.08 10.76 2.19
N SER A 99 -11.97 11.25 2.74
CA SER A 99 -11.94 12.22 3.85
C SER A 99 -12.42 11.72 5.23
N MET A 100 -12.01 10.51 5.63
CA MET A 100 -12.29 10.00 6.97
C MET A 100 -11.25 10.50 8.00
N THR A 101 -11.63 10.59 9.28
CA THR A 101 -10.74 11.06 10.35
C THR A 101 -10.22 9.94 11.25
N ASP A 102 -10.97 8.83 11.38
CA ASP A 102 -10.71 7.80 12.40
C ASP A 102 -10.69 6.36 11.83
N GLY A 103 -10.88 6.21 10.52
CA GLY A 103 -10.85 4.93 9.80
C GLY A 103 -9.47 4.42 9.44
N GLY A 104 -9.42 3.31 8.70
CA GLY A 104 -8.19 2.74 8.14
C GLY A 104 -8.23 1.22 7.97
N THR A 105 -7.18 0.70 7.37
CA THR A 105 -7.03 -0.73 7.10
C THR A 105 -5.91 -1.35 7.93
N ASN A 106 -6.21 -2.46 8.61
CA ASN A 106 -5.25 -3.22 9.41
C ASN A 106 -5.25 -4.69 9.01
N PHE A 107 -4.07 -5.20 8.62
CA PHE A 107 -3.82 -6.61 8.36
C PHE A 107 -2.93 -7.17 9.48
N ALA A 108 -3.44 -8.15 10.19
CA ALA A 108 -2.68 -8.98 11.13
C ALA A 108 -2.87 -10.46 10.71
N VAL A 109 -2.30 -10.78 9.56
CA VAL A 109 -2.46 -12.06 8.85
C VAL A 109 -1.27 -12.95 9.16
N GLN A 110 -1.38 -14.28 9.05
CA GLN A 110 -0.19 -15.13 9.17
C GLN A 110 0.57 -15.19 7.85
N SER A 111 -0.11 -15.55 6.77
CA SER A 111 0.49 -15.71 5.45
C SER A 111 -0.31 -15.00 4.36
N LEU A 112 0.40 -14.24 3.51
CA LEU A 112 -0.13 -13.67 2.27
C LEU A 112 0.61 -14.24 1.06
N THR A 113 -0.15 -14.69 0.06
CA THR A 113 0.29 -14.94 -1.30
C THR A 113 -0.56 -14.10 -2.25
N ASN A 114 0.04 -13.08 -2.85
CA ASN A 114 -0.62 -12.20 -3.82
C ASN A 114 -0.03 -12.43 -5.22
N ASN A 115 -0.79 -13.10 -6.08
CA ASN A 115 -0.49 -13.27 -7.50
C ASN A 115 -1.34 -12.35 -8.40
N GLY A 116 -2.47 -11.86 -7.88
CA GLY A 116 -3.38 -10.94 -8.56
C GLY A 116 -3.16 -9.47 -8.18
N TYR A 117 -4.26 -8.72 -8.12
CA TYR A 117 -4.29 -7.32 -7.76
C TYR A 117 -4.85 -7.14 -6.34
N LEU A 118 -4.10 -6.43 -5.48
CA LEU A 118 -4.55 -6.03 -4.15
C LEU A 118 -4.48 -4.52 -4.05
N ALA A 119 -5.59 -3.85 -3.76
CA ALA A 119 -5.63 -2.40 -3.59
C ALA A 119 -6.20 -1.99 -2.24
N ILE A 120 -5.51 -1.08 -1.58
CA ILE A 120 -5.98 -0.36 -0.41
C ILE A 120 -6.15 1.10 -0.81
N GLN A 121 -7.39 1.56 -0.87
CA GLN A 121 -7.75 2.90 -1.29
C GLN A 121 -8.25 3.68 -0.09
N ASN A 122 -7.44 4.60 0.38
CA ASN A 122 -7.68 5.30 1.60
C ASN A 122 -7.61 6.82 1.42
N GLY A 123 -8.75 7.48 1.54
CA GLY A 123 -8.86 8.94 1.49
C GLY A 123 -8.69 9.62 2.86
N LEU A 124 -8.12 8.97 3.86
CA LEU A 124 -7.88 9.56 5.19
C LEU A 124 -7.08 10.87 5.06
N LEU A 125 -7.64 11.96 5.58
CA LEU A 125 -6.93 13.21 5.76
C LEU A 125 -6.55 13.34 7.23
N SER A 126 -5.26 13.50 7.52
CA SER A 126 -4.76 13.81 8.86
C SER A 126 -5.28 15.17 9.36
N VAL A 127 -6.50 15.25 9.87
CA VAL A 127 -7.01 16.45 10.54
C VAL A 127 -6.75 16.33 12.05
N GLY A 128 -5.82 17.13 12.59
CA GLY A 128 -5.61 17.20 14.05
C GLY A 128 -4.55 16.27 14.66
N GLY A 129 -3.83 15.48 13.87
CA GLY A 129 -2.63 14.75 14.33
C GLY A 129 -2.88 13.37 14.95
N THR A 130 -4.10 12.85 14.87
CA THR A 130 -4.46 11.49 15.30
C THR A 130 -4.79 10.62 14.09
N THR A 131 -3.82 10.36 13.22
CA THR A 131 -4.03 9.37 12.15
C THR A 131 -3.78 7.97 12.68
N THR A 132 -4.75 7.08 12.45
CA THR A 132 -4.54 5.64 12.58
C THR A 132 -3.54 5.22 11.51
N ALA A 133 -2.32 4.88 11.91
CA ALA A 133 -1.33 4.29 11.01
C ALA A 133 -1.87 2.97 10.45
N GLU A 134 -1.72 2.75 9.15
CA GLU A 134 -2.06 1.47 8.53
C GLU A 134 -0.97 0.46 8.83
N LYS A 135 -1.38 -0.71 9.29
CA LYS A 135 -0.47 -1.77 9.69
C LYS A 135 -0.75 -3.02 8.90
N PHE A 136 0.25 -3.45 8.14
CA PHE A 136 0.25 -4.71 7.43
C PHE A 136 1.33 -5.61 8.03
N SER A 137 0.89 -6.57 8.84
CA SER A 137 1.76 -7.50 9.55
C SER A 137 1.43 -8.93 9.16
N PHE A 138 2.47 -9.65 8.76
CA PHE A 138 2.40 -11.04 8.31
C PHE A 138 3.27 -11.90 9.23
N SER A 139 2.68 -12.64 10.16
CA SER A 139 3.48 -13.30 11.21
C SER A 139 4.31 -14.48 10.71
N ASN A 140 3.94 -15.09 9.58
CA ASN A 140 4.63 -16.21 8.97
C ASN A 140 5.28 -15.81 7.65
N SER A 141 4.50 -15.57 6.58
CA SER A 141 5.05 -15.37 5.22
C SER A 141 4.37 -14.24 4.44
N PHE A 142 5.14 -13.59 3.59
CA PHE A 142 4.65 -12.61 2.62
C PHE A 142 5.29 -12.89 1.26
N LEU A 143 4.45 -13.16 0.26
CA LEU A 143 4.85 -13.31 -1.14
C LEU A 143 3.95 -12.46 -2.03
N ASN A 144 4.54 -11.52 -2.75
CA ASN A 144 3.88 -10.75 -3.80
C ASN A 144 4.57 -11.01 -5.15
N THR A 145 3.85 -11.64 -6.08
CA THR A 145 4.23 -11.78 -7.50
C THR A 145 3.36 -10.93 -8.42
N GLY A 146 2.18 -10.52 -7.93
CA GLY A 146 1.25 -9.62 -8.61
C GLY A 146 1.46 -8.14 -8.28
N ILE A 147 0.37 -7.39 -8.19
CA ILE A 147 0.39 -5.94 -7.95
C ILE A 147 -0.30 -5.65 -6.61
N MET A 148 0.37 -4.88 -5.75
CA MET A 148 -0.23 -4.27 -4.58
C MET A 148 -0.24 -2.74 -4.75
N LYS A 149 -1.37 -2.09 -4.52
CA LYS A 149 -1.49 -0.63 -4.62
C LYS A 149 -2.02 -0.05 -3.32
N PHE A 150 -1.29 0.91 -2.77
CA PHE A 150 -1.68 1.69 -1.61
C PHE A 150 -1.91 3.13 -2.06
N THR A 151 -3.14 3.61 -1.98
CA THR A 151 -3.47 5.02 -2.20
C THR A 151 -3.78 5.64 -0.86
N SER A 152 -2.97 6.60 -0.43
CA SER A 152 -3.12 7.23 0.88
C SER A 152 -2.73 8.71 0.85
N TYR A 153 -3.37 9.53 1.69
CA TYR A 153 -3.04 10.95 1.81
C TYR A 153 -2.43 11.25 3.19
N LEU A 154 -1.09 11.25 3.28
CA LEU A 154 -0.34 11.55 4.51
C LEU A 154 -0.51 10.53 5.67
N VAL A 155 -0.93 9.30 5.37
CA VAL A 155 -1.01 8.23 6.37
C VAL A 155 0.34 7.53 6.48
N ASP A 156 0.69 7.10 7.69
CA ASP A 156 1.84 6.23 7.90
C ASP A 156 1.42 4.78 7.60
N THR A 157 1.96 4.21 6.53
CA THR A 157 1.77 2.81 6.13
C THR A 157 3.00 2.01 6.55
N SER A 158 2.78 0.96 7.32
CA SER A 158 3.85 0.06 7.79
C SER A 158 3.64 -1.36 7.30
N LEU A 159 4.69 -1.95 6.72
CA LEU A 159 4.70 -3.33 6.23
C LEU A 159 5.76 -4.14 6.99
N SER A 160 5.37 -5.32 7.45
CA SER A 160 6.25 -6.21 8.22
C SER A 160 5.89 -7.69 8.00
N ALA A 161 6.90 -8.55 7.98
CA ALA A 161 6.72 -9.99 7.90
C ALA A 161 7.75 -10.75 8.74
N GLY A 162 7.31 -11.78 9.47
CA GLY A 162 8.16 -12.58 10.36
C GLY A 162 9.33 -13.25 9.63
N SER A 163 9.12 -13.70 8.39
CA SER A 163 10.15 -14.29 7.53
C SER A 163 10.88 -13.30 6.61
N GLY A 164 10.56 -11.99 6.68
CA GLY A 164 10.89 -11.05 5.62
C GLY A 164 9.85 -10.99 4.51
N LEU A 165 9.94 -9.96 3.67
CA LEU A 165 9.02 -9.66 2.57
C LEU A 165 9.63 -10.18 1.25
N VAL A 166 8.95 -11.12 0.58
CA VAL A 166 9.33 -11.53 -0.78
C VAL A 166 8.44 -10.79 -1.77
N ASN A 167 9.02 -9.82 -2.48
CA ASN A 167 8.36 -9.06 -3.55
C ASN A 167 9.08 -9.30 -4.88
N GLU A 168 8.43 -10.07 -5.74
CA GLU A 168 8.82 -10.34 -7.13
C GLU A 168 7.96 -9.54 -8.12
N GLY A 169 6.79 -9.07 -7.67
CA GLY A 169 5.87 -8.21 -8.43
C GLY A 169 6.07 -6.72 -8.15
N THR A 170 4.99 -5.96 -8.18
CA THR A 170 5.00 -4.50 -7.92
C THR A 170 4.22 -4.14 -6.67
N ILE A 171 4.81 -3.30 -5.82
CA ILE A 171 4.10 -2.58 -4.76
C ILE A 171 4.14 -1.09 -5.08
N MET A 172 2.97 -0.51 -5.33
CA MET A 172 2.80 0.88 -5.70
C MET A 172 2.26 1.69 -4.51
N PHE A 173 2.89 2.82 -4.23
CA PHE A 173 2.46 3.79 -3.24
C PHE A 173 2.07 5.09 -3.94
N ASP A 174 0.79 5.44 -3.85
CA ASP A 174 0.23 6.67 -4.37
C ASP A 174 -0.04 7.62 -3.21
N GLY A 175 1.05 8.15 -2.67
CA GLY A 175 1.07 9.04 -1.51
C GLY A 175 1.27 8.36 -0.15
N GLY A 176 1.64 9.17 0.84
CA GLY A 176 1.80 8.77 2.25
C GLY A 176 3.25 8.58 2.70
N ASN A 177 3.42 8.13 3.94
CA ASN A 177 4.72 7.78 4.50
C ASN A 177 4.82 6.27 4.61
N VAL A 178 5.85 5.67 4.03
CA VAL A 178 5.99 4.21 3.95
C VAL A 178 7.21 3.77 4.75
N THR A 179 7.00 2.81 5.66
CA THR A 179 8.08 2.19 6.44
C THR A 179 8.03 0.66 6.31
N PHE A 180 9.18 0.05 6.01
CA PHE A 180 9.35 -1.40 6.07
C PHE A 180 10.09 -1.79 7.35
N ASN A 181 9.49 -2.69 8.13
CA ASN A 181 10.07 -3.21 9.36
C ASN A 181 10.67 -4.62 9.17
N SER A 182 10.91 -5.01 7.92
CA SER A 182 11.43 -6.33 7.57
C SER A 182 12.27 -6.25 6.31
N PRO A 183 13.30 -7.10 6.16
CA PRO A 183 14.07 -7.18 4.92
C PRO A 183 13.16 -7.51 3.73
N MET A 184 13.47 -6.97 2.56
CA MET A 184 12.73 -7.21 1.32
C MET A 184 13.63 -7.76 0.22
N THR A 185 13.21 -8.86 -0.40
CA THR A 185 13.92 -9.60 -1.46
C THR A 185 13.01 -9.93 -2.63
N GLY A 186 13.57 -10.40 -3.75
CA GLY A 186 12.80 -10.92 -4.89
C GLY A 186 12.98 -10.12 -6.18
N GLY A 187 13.72 -9.02 -6.15
CA GLY A 187 14.05 -8.23 -7.34
C GLY A 187 12.85 -7.50 -7.98
N GLY A 188 11.70 -7.47 -7.31
CA GLY A 188 10.51 -6.76 -7.76
C GLY A 188 10.66 -5.23 -7.76
N CYS A 189 9.52 -4.55 -7.80
CA CYS A 189 9.45 -3.11 -7.88
C CYS A 189 8.69 -2.47 -6.72
N LEU A 190 9.23 -1.36 -6.22
CA LEU A 190 8.52 -0.39 -5.39
C LEU A 190 8.28 0.87 -6.21
N ALA A 191 7.04 1.10 -6.64
CA ALA A 191 6.67 2.25 -7.44
C ALA A 191 6.09 3.36 -6.54
N PHE A 192 6.48 4.60 -6.81
CA PHE A 192 6.03 5.77 -6.06
C PHE A 192 5.36 6.76 -7.00
N SER A 193 4.08 7.05 -6.75
CA SER A 193 3.34 8.15 -7.34
C SER A 193 2.87 9.14 -6.25
N GLY A 194 2.41 10.32 -6.66
CA GLY A 194 1.95 11.36 -5.74
C GLY A 194 3.07 11.95 -4.87
N ILE A 195 2.76 12.24 -3.60
CA ILE A 195 3.69 12.77 -2.59
C ILE A 195 4.00 11.67 -1.59
N SER A 196 5.19 11.09 -1.69
CA SER A 196 5.59 9.91 -0.91
C SER A 196 6.88 10.15 -0.13
N LEU A 197 6.87 9.82 1.15
CA LEU A 197 8.07 9.74 1.99
C LEU A 197 8.42 8.27 2.19
N PHE A 198 9.60 7.86 1.73
CA PHE A 198 10.05 6.49 1.85
C PHE A 198 11.26 6.41 2.78
N TRP A 199 11.18 5.58 3.82
CA TRP A 199 12.28 5.38 4.77
C TRP A 199 12.78 3.94 4.76
N VAL A 200 14.08 3.77 4.54
CA VAL A 200 14.74 2.46 4.62
C VAL A 200 16.10 2.55 5.31
N ASP A 201 16.33 1.64 6.27
CA ASP A 201 17.62 1.47 6.91
C ASP A 201 18.36 0.24 6.36
N LEU A 202 19.28 0.44 5.42
CA LEU A 202 20.05 -0.64 4.82
C LEU A 202 21.24 -1.10 5.68
N SER A 203 21.47 -0.46 6.84
CA SER A 203 22.49 -0.92 7.79
C SER A 203 22.07 -2.25 8.45
N SER A 204 20.78 -2.39 8.72
CA SER A 204 20.18 -3.54 9.40
C SER A 204 19.33 -4.43 8.48
N GLN A 205 18.94 -3.93 7.30
CA GLN A 205 18.04 -4.64 6.37
C GLN A 205 18.67 -4.88 4.99
N THR A 206 18.06 -5.78 4.22
CA THR A 206 18.29 -5.93 2.78
C THR A 206 17.10 -5.35 2.03
N LEU A 207 17.38 -4.62 0.95
CA LEU A 207 16.38 -4.13 0.01
C LEU A 207 16.87 -4.48 -1.40
N ASP A 208 16.43 -5.62 -1.89
CA ASP A 208 16.70 -6.09 -3.25
C ASP A 208 15.48 -5.78 -4.12
N GLN A 209 15.29 -4.50 -4.44
CA GLN A 209 14.13 -3.97 -5.16
C GLN A 209 14.54 -2.81 -6.08
N THR A 210 13.79 -2.62 -7.16
CA THR A 210 13.88 -1.40 -7.97
C THR A 210 12.94 -0.34 -7.39
N LEU A 211 13.49 0.80 -6.97
CA LEU A 211 12.71 1.96 -6.55
C LEU A 211 12.38 2.79 -7.78
N TYR A 212 11.12 2.81 -8.21
CA TYR A 212 10.68 3.54 -9.39
C TYR A 212 9.83 4.74 -9.01
N ILE A 213 10.29 5.93 -9.42
CA ILE A 213 9.56 7.18 -9.24
C ILE A 213 8.79 7.45 -10.53
N THR A 214 7.46 7.46 -10.46
CA THR A 214 6.65 7.65 -11.66
C THR A 214 6.71 9.11 -12.14
N PRO A 215 6.44 9.38 -13.43
CA PRO A 215 6.37 10.75 -13.94
C PRO A 215 5.27 11.61 -13.28
N SER A 216 4.25 10.98 -12.69
CA SER A 216 3.17 11.66 -11.95
C SER A 216 3.54 12.00 -10.51
N ALA A 217 4.68 11.52 -10.02
CA ALA A 217 5.14 11.80 -8.67
C ALA A 217 5.51 13.28 -8.52
N GLN A 218 4.95 13.93 -7.50
CA GLN A 218 5.17 15.35 -7.23
C GLN A 218 6.39 15.56 -6.33
N GLN A 219 6.56 14.67 -5.35
CA GLN A 219 7.70 14.68 -4.43
C GLN A 219 7.88 13.30 -3.82
N VAL A 220 9.01 12.67 -4.13
CA VAL A 220 9.46 11.42 -3.53
C VAL A 220 10.77 11.66 -2.84
N ILE A 221 10.80 11.37 -1.54
CA ILE A 221 11.97 11.51 -0.68
C ILE A 221 12.33 10.11 -0.19
N ILE A 222 13.51 9.63 -0.58
CA ILE A 222 14.00 8.31 -0.20
C ILE A 222 15.10 8.49 0.85
N PHE A 223 14.86 8.10 2.09
CA PHE A 223 15.87 8.09 3.14
C PHE A 223 16.57 6.74 3.21
N VAL A 224 17.89 6.76 3.16
CA VAL A 224 18.71 5.57 3.12
C VAL A 224 19.75 5.61 4.23
N GLY A 225 19.59 4.68 5.19
CA GLY A 225 20.65 4.33 6.14
C GLY A 225 21.66 3.35 5.52
N GLY A 226 22.92 3.41 5.93
CA GLY A 226 23.97 2.48 5.49
C GLY A 226 24.69 2.83 4.17
N THR A 227 25.40 1.85 3.61
CA THR A 227 26.27 2.01 2.42
C THR A 227 25.97 1.05 1.28
N LYS A 228 24.98 0.17 1.45
CA LYS A 228 24.56 -0.76 0.40
C LYS A 228 24.03 0.03 -0.79
N MET A 229 24.30 -0.48 -1.99
CA MET A 229 23.81 0.13 -3.22
C MET A 229 22.30 -0.04 -3.32
N ILE A 230 21.63 1.01 -3.80
CA ILE A 230 20.20 0.99 -4.16
C ILE A 230 20.05 1.11 -5.66
N THR A 231 18.93 0.60 -6.18
CA THR A 231 18.51 0.79 -7.58
C THR A 231 17.33 1.74 -7.60
N VAL A 232 17.51 2.90 -8.22
CA VAL A 232 16.49 3.95 -8.36
C VAL A 232 16.29 4.25 -9.84
N ARG A 233 15.05 4.47 -10.26
CA ARG A 233 14.68 4.81 -11.64
C ARG A 233 13.66 5.95 -11.62
N GLY A 234 13.63 6.76 -12.68
CA GLY A 234 12.63 7.83 -12.80
C GLY A 234 12.95 9.11 -12.01
N LEU A 235 14.21 9.36 -11.65
CA LEU A 235 14.57 10.60 -10.93
C LEU A 235 14.32 11.84 -11.81
N THR A 236 13.60 12.82 -11.27
CA THR A 236 13.24 14.08 -11.95
C THR A 236 13.34 15.27 -11.00
N MET A 237 13.17 16.48 -11.55
CA MET A 237 13.00 17.70 -10.76
C MET A 237 11.82 17.57 -9.78
N GLY A 238 12.11 17.64 -8.47
CA GLY A 238 11.13 17.50 -7.38
C GLY A 238 11.38 16.29 -6.48
N ASN A 239 12.19 15.34 -6.94
CA ASN A 239 12.51 14.11 -6.23
C ASN A 239 13.97 14.10 -5.74
N ALA A 240 14.23 13.44 -4.62
CA ALA A 240 15.57 13.38 -4.06
C ALA A 240 15.83 12.12 -3.23
N ILE A 241 17.08 11.69 -3.26
CA ILE A 241 17.60 10.61 -2.42
C ILE A 241 18.38 11.25 -1.26
N TYR A 242 18.03 10.90 -0.04
CA TYR A 242 18.65 11.37 1.18
C TYR A 242 19.42 10.24 1.82
N PHE A 243 20.73 10.39 1.94
CA PHE A 243 21.56 9.49 2.72
C PHE A 243 21.71 10.01 4.13
N LEU A 244 21.28 9.25 5.13
CA LEU A 244 21.33 9.68 6.52
C LEU A 244 22.77 9.74 7.01
N ASP A 245 23.12 10.85 7.64
CA ASP A 245 24.46 11.16 8.12
C ASP A 245 24.49 11.38 9.64
N PRO A 246 25.55 10.94 10.34
CA PRO A 246 25.73 11.22 11.76
C PRO A 246 26.05 12.70 12.05
N GLY A 247 26.38 13.49 11.03
CA GLY A 247 26.75 14.90 11.15
C GLY A 247 26.89 15.58 9.79
N GLN A 248 27.14 16.89 9.80
CA GLN A 248 27.41 17.65 8.57
C GLN A 248 28.62 17.07 7.82
N ALA A 249 28.50 16.94 6.51
CA ALA A 249 29.55 16.42 5.65
C ALA A 249 29.97 17.41 4.56
N SER A 250 31.25 17.40 4.20
CA SER A 250 31.68 17.83 2.87
C SER A 250 31.33 16.72 1.88
N VAL A 251 30.67 17.07 0.77
CA VAL A 251 30.11 16.10 -0.16
C VAL A 251 30.66 16.28 -1.56
N SER A 252 30.88 15.17 -2.26
CA SER A 252 31.16 15.15 -3.69
C SER A 252 30.37 14.07 -4.39
N LEU A 253 30.13 14.27 -5.68
CA LEU A 253 29.35 13.40 -6.54
C LEU A 253 30.15 13.10 -7.81
N SER A 254 30.02 11.86 -8.29
CA SER A 254 30.31 11.49 -9.67
C SER A 254 29.20 10.62 -10.23
N TYR A 255 28.96 10.70 -11.54
CA TYR A 255 28.02 9.82 -12.22
C TYR A 255 28.71 9.13 -13.40
N ASN A 256 28.71 7.79 -13.39
CA ASN A 256 29.31 7.02 -14.46
C ASN A 256 28.26 6.76 -15.56
N THR A 257 28.35 7.51 -16.66
CA THR A 257 27.44 7.42 -17.81
C THR A 257 27.43 6.07 -18.52
N THR A 258 28.44 5.21 -18.31
CA THR A 258 28.50 3.85 -18.88
C THR A 258 27.74 2.83 -18.04
N THR A 259 27.68 3.03 -16.72
CA THR A 259 27.05 2.10 -15.77
C THR A 259 25.73 2.61 -15.20
N GLY A 260 25.47 3.92 -15.26
CA GLY A 260 24.32 4.55 -14.64
C GLY A 260 24.46 4.75 -13.13
N ILE A 261 25.65 4.54 -12.57
CA ILE A 261 25.87 4.59 -11.12
C ILE A 261 26.33 5.98 -10.70
N ALA A 262 25.54 6.60 -9.82
CA ALA A 262 25.92 7.78 -9.06
C ALA A 262 26.67 7.36 -7.78
N THR A 263 27.83 7.97 -7.54
CA THR A 263 28.64 7.75 -6.34
C THR A 263 28.74 9.04 -5.54
N VAL A 264 28.24 9.00 -4.31
CA VAL A 264 28.29 10.10 -3.35
C VAL A 264 29.35 9.80 -2.30
N ASN A 265 30.29 10.71 -2.13
CA ASN A 265 31.29 10.65 -1.06
C ASN A 265 31.00 11.75 -0.03
N SER A 266 30.76 11.34 1.21
CA SER A 266 30.51 12.24 2.34
C SER A 266 31.68 12.15 3.32
N THR A 267 32.37 13.27 3.56
CA THR A 267 33.48 13.37 4.52
C THR A 267 33.07 14.25 5.70
N TYR A 268 33.03 13.67 6.90
CA TYR A 268 32.61 14.34 8.12
C TYR A 268 33.75 15.17 8.75
N SER A 269 33.40 16.07 9.66
CA SER A 269 34.37 16.89 10.41
C SER A 269 35.38 16.07 11.22
N THR A 270 35.07 14.83 11.55
CA THR A 270 35.96 13.88 12.21
C THR A 270 37.03 13.29 11.28
N GLY A 271 36.95 13.57 9.98
CA GLY A 271 37.84 13.00 8.94
C GLY A 271 37.37 11.65 8.39
N THR A 272 36.30 11.07 8.94
CA THR A 272 35.72 9.82 8.41
C THR A 272 35.01 10.09 7.07
N SER A 273 35.32 9.30 6.05
CA SER A 273 34.63 9.34 4.74
C SER A 273 33.77 8.11 4.53
N VAL A 274 32.58 8.31 3.95
CA VAL A 274 31.63 7.25 3.60
C VAL A 274 31.28 7.39 2.12
N ILE A 275 31.39 6.28 1.39
CA ILE A 275 31.02 6.19 -0.03
C ILE A 275 29.69 5.48 -0.14
N ARG A 276 28.75 6.10 -0.85
CA ARG A 276 27.40 5.58 -1.10
C ARG A 276 27.16 5.55 -2.60
N LYS A 277 26.40 4.55 -3.05
CA LYS A 277 26.15 4.33 -4.48
C LYS A 277 24.66 4.15 -4.71
N ALA A 278 24.17 4.78 -5.78
CA ALA A 278 22.85 4.54 -6.33
C ALA A 278 23.01 4.22 -7.81
N ASP A 279 22.50 3.07 -8.25
CA ASP A 279 22.26 2.83 -9.66
C ASP A 279 21.00 3.62 -10.05
N ILE A 280 21.17 4.68 -10.84
CA ILE A 280 20.10 5.58 -11.29
C ILE A 280 19.63 5.22 -12.72
N GLY A 281 20.39 4.36 -13.41
CA GLY A 281 20.19 4.03 -14.82
C GLY A 281 20.96 4.95 -15.77
N LEU A 282 20.95 4.60 -17.05
CA LEU A 282 21.71 5.28 -18.11
C LEU A 282 20.98 6.50 -18.69
N GLY A 283 21.70 7.34 -19.42
CA GLY A 283 21.13 8.43 -20.23
C GLY A 283 20.95 9.76 -19.52
N PHE A 284 21.29 9.86 -18.23
CA PHE A 284 21.21 11.12 -17.50
C PHE A 284 22.37 12.05 -17.89
N ASP A 285 22.10 13.36 -17.90
CA ASP A 285 23.14 14.39 -18.06
C ASP A 285 23.84 14.62 -16.70
N GLU A 286 25.13 14.30 -16.62
CA GLU A 286 25.92 14.43 -15.40
C GLU A 286 25.88 15.86 -14.82
N SER A 287 25.84 16.88 -15.69
CA SER A 287 25.89 18.28 -15.29
C SER A 287 24.64 18.76 -14.53
N LEU A 288 23.55 17.99 -14.60
CA LEU A 288 22.27 18.31 -13.96
C LEU A 288 22.10 17.62 -12.61
N PHE A 289 23.04 16.77 -12.19
CA PHE A 289 23.06 16.25 -10.84
C PHE A 289 23.67 17.24 -9.86
N SER A 290 23.24 17.18 -8.61
CA SER A 290 23.81 17.96 -7.53
C SER A 290 23.71 17.19 -6.22
N VAL A 291 24.65 17.49 -5.33
CA VAL A 291 24.70 16.92 -3.99
C VAL A 291 24.93 18.01 -2.95
N GLN A 292 24.25 17.92 -1.81
CA GLN A 292 24.46 18.84 -0.69
C GLN A 292 24.26 18.14 0.65
N SER A 293 25.07 18.51 1.65
CA SER A 293 24.82 18.14 3.04
C SER A 293 23.90 19.18 3.66
N GLN A 294 22.78 18.74 4.24
CA GLN A 294 21.80 19.63 4.86
C GLN A 294 21.18 18.99 6.11
N LEU A 295 20.59 19.83 6.95
CA LEU A 295 19.77 19.36 8.05
C LEU A 295 18.41 18.92 7.49
N SER A 296 18.08 17.64 7.63
CA SER A 296 16.78 17.08 7.23
C SER A 296 15.82 17.05 8.41
N THR A 297 14.55 17.34 8.18
CA THR A 297 13.48 17.11 9.17
C THR A 297 13.34 15.60 9.38
N PRO A 298 13.37 15.07 10.63
CA PRO A 298 13.06 15.74 11.91
C PRO A 298 14.26 16.22 12.77
N GLY A 299 15.42 16.53 12.17
CA GLY A 299 16.56 17.17 12.86
C GLY A 299 17.89 16.42 12.76
N GLY A 300 18.03 15.50 11.80
CA GLY A 300 19.28 14.81 11.50
C GLY A 300 20.03 15.47 10.33
N TRP A 301 21.31 15.17 10.17
CA TRP A 301 22.03 15.53 8.95
C TRP A 301 21.78 14.49 7.86
N ALA A 302 21.68 14.95 6.62
CA ALA A 302 21.59 14.06 5.48
C ALA A 302 22.29 14.67 4.26
N THR A 303 22.88 13.80 3.46
CA THR A 303 23.40 14.13 2.14
C THR A 303 22.29 13.90 1.12
N GLN A 304 21.84 14.98 0.50
CA GLN A 304 20.80 14.95 -0.52
C GLN A 304 21.45 14.87 -1.90
N LEU A 305 21.05 13.87 -2.69
CA LEU A 305 21.29 13.74 -4.12
C LEU A 305 20.00 14.09 -4.87
N PHE A 306 20.08 15.01 -5.81
CA PHE A 306 18.95 15.41 -6.65
C PHE A 306 19.40 15.65 -8.10
N TYR A 307 18.43 15.61 -9.01
CA TYR A 307 18.62 15.81 -10.45
C TYR A 307 17.60 16.85 -10.94
N THR A 308 18.05 17.85 -11.68
CA THR A 308 17.21 18.97 -12.12
C THR A 308 16.71 18.82 -13.56
N GLY A 309 17.13 17.77 -14.27
CA GLY A 309 16.66 17.46 -15.62
C GLY A 309 15.40 16.60 -15.66
N THR A 310 15.09 16.12 -16.86
CA THR A 310 14.04 15.12 -17.12
C THR A 310 14.62 13.71 -17.08
N SER A 311 13.86 12.76 -16.50
CA SER A 311 14.25 11.35 -16.51
C SER A 311 14.32 10.83 -17.95
N PRO A 312 15.44 10.22 -18.38
CA PRO A 312 15.60 9.64 -19.70
C PRO A 312 15.04 8.22 -19.81
N THR A 313 14.69 7.57 -18.68
CA THR A 313 14.28 6.17 -18.64
C THR A 313 12.76 6.02 -18.60
N ASP A 314 12.25 5.09 -19.41
CA ASP A 314 10.90 4.54 -19.29
C ASP A 314 10.71 3.78 -17.96
N ALA A 315 9.47 3.36 -17.69
CA ALA A 315 9.18 2.47 -16.58
C ALA A 315 10.02 1.19 -16.69
N PRO A 316 10.69 0.75 -15.61
CA PRO A 316 11.40 -0.53 -15.60
C PRO A 316 10.45 -1.69 -15.92
N SER A 317 10.93 -2.71 -16.64
CA SER A 317 10.08 -3.83 -17.07
C SER A 317 9.51 -4.67 -15.92
N ASN A 318 10.14 -4.62 -14.74
CA ASN A 318 9.67 -5.24 -13.50
C ASN A 318 8.72 -4.35 -12.69
N CYS A 319 8.43 -3.14 -13.16
CA CYS A 319 7.51 -2.20 -12.53
C CYS A 319 6.20 -2.12 -13.34
N ASP A 320 5.24 -2.97 -12.99
CA ASP A 320 3.89 -2.88 -13.53
C ASP A 320 3.08 -1.83 -12.74
N ILE A 321 2.90 -0.67 -13.36
CA ILE A 321 2.12 0.44 -12.81
C ILE A 321 0.68 0.46 -13.35
N THR A 322 0.24 -0.59 -14.04
CA THR A 322 -1.15 -0.72 -14.44
C THR A 322 -2.04 -0.85 -13.21
N THR A 323 -3.17 -0.14 -13.25
CA THR A 323 -4.14 -0.22 -12.17
C THR A 323 -5.11 -1.36 -12.48
N GLY A 324 -5.33 -2.25 -11.50
CA GLY A 324 -6.37 -3.27 -11.57
C GLY A 324 -7.77 -2.69 -11.32
N LEU A 325 -8.69 -3.56 -10.88
CA LEU A 325 -10.10 -3.22 -10.67
C LEU A 325 -10.27 -2.07 -9.65
N ALA A 326 -10.97 -1.00 -10.05
CA ALA A 326 -11.35 0.07 -9.15
C ALA A 326 -12.54 -0.35 -8.26
N PHE A 327 -12.67 0.22 -7.06
CA PHE A 327 -13.70 -0.19 -6.09
C PHE A 327 -15.12 0.03 -6.64
N ASP A 328 -15.38 1.19 -7.25
CA ASP A 328 -16.66 1.53 -7.86
C ASP A 328 -17.05 0.54 -8.97
N THR A 329 -16.09 0.15 -9.81
CA THR A 329 -16.28 -0.83 -10.87
C THR A 329 -16.60 -2.20 -10.26
N CYS A 330 -15.89 -2.58 -9.19
CA CYS A 330 -16.15 -3.83 -8.51
C CYS A 330 -17.56 -3.94 -7.93
N ILE A 331 -18.12 -2.85 -7.40
CA ILE A 331 -19.48 -2.84 -6.87
C ILE A 331 -20.52 -2.71 -7.99
N ASN A 332 -20.29 -1.87 -9.00
CA ASN A 332 -21.28 -1.62 -10.05
C ASN A 332 -21.47 -2.81 -11.00
N ASP A 333 -20.47 -3.68 -11.14
CA ASP A 333 -20.52 -4.84 -12.03
C ASP A 333 -21.16 -6.08 -11.38
N LEU A 334 -21.68 -5.98 -10.15
CA LEU A 334 -22.43 -7.05 -9.49
C LEU A 334 -23.65 -7.46 -10.33
N LYS A 335 -23.59 -8.66 -10.91
CA LYS A 335 -24.68 -9.30 -11.67
C LYS A 335 -25.50 -10.16 -10.73
N PHE A 336 -26.44 -9.54 -10.05
CA PHE A 336 -27.46 -10.31 -9.35
C PHE A 336 -28.30 -11.06 -10.38
N PRO A 337 -28.50 -12.39 -10.24
CA PRO A 337 -29.44 -13.10 -11.09
C PRO A 337 -30.79 -12.43 -10.92
N SER A 338 -31.28 -11.83 -12.00
CA SER A 338 -32.60 -11.21 -12.01
C SER A 338 -33.61 -12.25 -11.52
N SER A 339 -34.28 -11.92 -10.42
CA SER A 339 -35.45 -12.63 -9.92
C SER A 339 -36.60 -12.46 -10.90
N SER A 340 -36.45 -12.99 -12.11
CA SER A 340 -37.41 -12.98 -13.17
C SER A 340 -37.62 -14.41 -13.63
N SER A 341 -38.34 -15.19 -12.82
CA SER A 341 -39.29 -16.17 -13.35
C SER A 341 -40.35 -16.53 -12.31
N ILE A 342 -41.60 -16.33 -12.74
CA ILE A 342 -42.88 -16.80 -12.18
C ILE A 342 -43.55 -15.89 -11.14
N MET A 343 -44.31 -14.90 -11.63
CA MET A 343 -45.77 -14.88 -11.49
C MET A 343 -46.41 -13.99 -12.58
N PRO A 344 -47.53 -14.41 -13.22
CA PRO A 344 -48.18 -13.63 -14.26
C PRO A 344 -49.23 -12.65 -13.69
N SER A 345 -49.22 -11.43 -14.27
CA SER A 345 -50.33 -10.45 -14.39
C SER A 345 -50.90 -9.88 -13.08
N SER A 346 -51.20 -8.59 -12.95
CA SER A 346 -51.88 -7.70 -13.89
C SER A 346 -51.86 -6.24 -13.40
N SER A 347 -51.75 -5.28 -14.34
CA SER A 347 -52.33 -3.90 -14.35
C SER A 347 -51.95 -2.93 -13.20
N SER A 348 -51.76 -1.61 -13.37
CA SER A 348 -52.11 -0.64 -14.41
C SER A 348 -51.37 0.69 -14.15
N SER A 349 -50.91 1.30 -15.25
CA SER A 349 -50.70 2.74 -15.53
C SER A 349 -50.93 3.81 -14.45
N SER A 350 -49.97 4.73 -14.29
CA SER A 350 -50.16 6.15 -14.66
C SER A 350 -48.83 6.92 -14.68
N VAL A 351 -48.63 7.66 -15.77
CA VAL A 351 -47.51 8.56 -16.09
C VAL A 351 -47.79 9.95 -15.50
N VAL A 352 -46.78 10.60 -14.92
CA VAL A 352 -46.73 12.06 -14.72
C VAL A 352 -45.31 12.56 -15.07
N PRO A 353 -45.14 13.62 -15.89
CA PRO A 353 -43.84 14.11 -16.37
C PRO A 353 -43.15 15.08 -15.39
N PRO A 354 -41.84 15.38 -15.58
CA PRO A 354 -41.01 16.05 -14.58
C PRO A 354 -40.97 17.58 -14.71
N HIS A 355 -40.64 18.27 -13.61
CA HIS A 355 -40.32 19.70 -13.58
C HIS A 355 -38.92 19.94 -12.98
N PRO A 356 -38.11 20.91 -13.47
CA PRO A 356 -36.66 20.92 -13.26
C PRO A 356 -36.12 22.02 -12.32
N GLN A 357 -34.80 21.89 -12.04
CA GLN A 357 -33.81 22.87 -11.53
C GLN A 357 -33.71 23.00 -9.99
N HIS A 358 -32.53 22.95 -9.35
CA HIS A 358 -31.38 23.85 -9.52
C HIS A 358 -30.11 23.26 -8.88
N HIS A 359 -28.96 23.34 -9.57
CA HIS A 359 -27.64 23.06 -9.00
C HIS A 359 -27.01 24.35 -8.46
N HIS A 360 -26.61 24.35 -7.19
CA HIS A 360 -25.70 25.33 -6.61
C HIS A 360 -24.26 24.81 -6.70
N VAL A 361 -23.41 25.54 -7.41
CA VAL A 361 -21.96 25.33 -7.48
C VAL A 361 -21.30 26.23 -6.44
N TYR A 362 -20.55 25.65 -5.50
CA TYR A 362 -19.61 26.38 -4.64
C TYR A 362 -18.17 26.15 -5.12
N PRO A 363 -17.34 27.20 -5.23
CA PRO A 363 -15.93 27.03 -5.55
C PRO A 363 -15.12 26.80 -4.26
N HIS A 364 -14.50 25.64 -4.12
CA HIS A 364 -13.50 25.42 -3.09
C HIS A 364 -12.15 25.98 -3.56
N ARG A 365 -11.65 26.98 -2.84
CA ARG A 365 -10.27 27.48 -2.93
C ARG A 365 -9.37 26.56 -2.10
N PHE A 366 -8.37 25.95 -2.72
CA PHE A 366 -7.32 25.21 -2.03
C PHE A 366 -6.37 26.18 -1.33
N TYR A 367 -6.20 26.02 -0.02
CA TYR A 367 -5.08 26.59 0.74
C TYR A 367 -4.11 25.46 1.06
N ILE A 368 -2.89 25.55 0.52
CA ILE A 368 -1.77 24.67 0.91
C ILE A 368 -1.27 25.18 2.27
N LEU A 369 -1.55 24.42 3.34
CA LEU A 369 -1.06 24.70 4.68
C LEU A 369 0.16 23.80 4.95
N LEU A 370 1.36 24.38 4.87
CA LEU A 370 2.60 23.75 5.36
C LEU A 370 2.54 23.67 6.89
N LEU A 371 2.16 22.52 7.43
CA LEU A 371 2.20 22.25 8.87
C LEU A 371 3.58 21.73 9.29
N LEU A 372 4.37 22.64 9.88
CA LEU A 372 5.53 22.33 10.72
C LEU A 372 5.08 21.46 11.90
N ARG A 373 5.37 20.15 11.87
CA ARG A 373 5.13 19.26 13.01
C ARG A 373 6.25 19.41 14.06
N LYS A 374 5.84 19.77 15.28
CA LYS A 374 6.50 19.39 16.55
C LYS A 374 5.66 18.28 17.19
N GLN A 375 6.16 17.05 17.31
CA GLN A 375 5.76 15.98 18.28
C GLN A 375 6.72 14.77 18.09
N PRO A 376 6.73 13.69 18.94
CA PRO A 376 7.49 13.60 20.19
C PRO A 376 8.46 12.39 20.25
N LYS A 377 9.37 12.44 21.23
CA LYS A 377 10.24 11.36 21.75
C LYS A 377 11.34 10.82 20.82
N ALA A 378 12.55 11.11 21.27
CA ALA A 378 13.82 10.59 20.78
C ALA A 378 13.81 9.06 20.61
N ILE A 379 14.19 8.62 19.41
CA ILE A 379 14.84 7.33 19.23
C ILE A 379 16.22 7.48 19.86
N VAL A 380 16.41 6.85 21.01
CA VAL A 380 17.75 6.68 21.60
C VAL A 380 18.48 5.69 20.71
N ILE A 381 19.34 6.21 19.83
CA ILE A 381 20.39 5.40 19.22
C ILE A 381 21.42 5.19 20.32
N VAL A 382 21.46 3.99 20.88
CA VAL A 382 22.61 3.55 21.69
C VAL A 382 23.74 3.31 20.70
N LEU A 383 24.75 4.17 20.75
CA LEU A 383 26.05 4.00 20.08
C LEU A 383 26.93 3.06 20.89
#